data_AF-A0A2N3LJ14-F1
#
_entry.id   AF-A0A2N3LJ14-F1
#
_cell.length_a   1.000
_cell.length_b   1.000
_cell.length_c   1.000
_cell.angle_alpha   90.00
_cell.angle_beta   90.00
_cell.angle_gamma   90.00
#
_symmetry.space_group_name_H-M   'P 1'
#
loop_
_entity.id
_entity.type
_entity.pdbx_description
1 polymer ?
#
loop_
_entity_poly.entity_id
_entity_poly.type
_entity_poly.pdbx_seq_one_letter_code
_entity_poly.pdbx_strand_id
1 'polypeptide(L)'
;MAQDMTEEVNAFENSLQRIEIRHWKMNKEEQNQYLQTEKEIWPDNPLGMERLLEFKGKPNWTAITAFDGKDIVGGIMAWEDLEEPVGVIEDLFVKETYRKLGLGRNLLTSGLTYLQSVGFKEMSEEKRFNIEL
;
A
#
# COMPACT_ATOMS: atom_id res chain seq x y z
N MET A 1 28.13 24.99 0.36
CA MET A 1 27.52 24.85 -0.98
C MET A 1 26.03 24.93 -0.78
N ALA A 2 25.32 25.80 -1.50
CA ALA A 2 23.86 25.90 -1.45
C ALA A 2 23.31 25.01 -2.57
N GLN A 3 22.44 24.07 -2.22
CA GLN A 3 21.79 23.17 -3.15
C GLN A 3 20.53 23.86 -3.68
N ASP A 4 20.33 23.88 -4.99
CA ASP A 4 19.16 24.54 -5.60
C ASP A 4 17.92 23.69 -5.37
N MET A 5 17.06 24.16 -4.48
CA MET A 5 15.82 23.46 -4.08
C MET A 5 14.81 23.35 -5.24
N THR A 6 14.95 24.15 -6.29
CA THR A 6 14.02 24.16 -7.43
C THR A 6 14.23 22.95 -8.35
N GLU A 7 15.47 22.51 -8.52
CA GLU A 7 15.77 21.28 -9.29
C GLU A 7 15.31 20.03 -8.56
N GLU A 8 15.45 20.00 -7.23
CA GLU A 8 14.99 18.89 -6.39
C GLU A 8 13.47 18.75 -6.40
N VAL A 9 12.74 19.87 -6.30
CA VAL A 9 11.27 19.89 -6.36
C VAL A 9 10.76 19.42 -7.73
N ASN A 10 11.40 19.85 -8.83
CA ASN A 10 11.02 19.42 -10.18
C ASN A 10 11.34 17.93 -10.44
N ALA A 11 12.50 17.44 -9.99
CA ALA A 11 12.83 16.01 -10.10
C ALA A 11 11.86 15.15 -9.28
N PHE A 12 11.44 15.66 -8.12
CA PHE A 12 10.46 15.05 -7.24
C PHE A 12 9.06 14.96 -7.86
N GLU A 13 8.51 16.05 -8.38
CA GLU A 13 7.19 16.04 -9.02
C GLU A 13 7.15 15.11 -10.24
N ASN A 14 8.22 15.10 -11.04
CA ASN A 14 8.36 14.16 -12.16
C ASN A 14 8.47 12.70 -11.69
N SER A 15 9.06 12.44 -10.52
CA SER A 15 9.16 11.09 -9.95
C SER A 15 7.82 10.51 -9.51
N LEU A 16 6.85 11.35 -9.14
CA LEU A 16 5.49 10.91 -8.80
C LEU A 16 4.60 10.70 -10.03
N GLN A 17 4.83 11.46 -11.12
CA GLN A 17 4.05 11.30 -12.37
C GLN A 17 4.22 9.92 -13.03
N ARG A 18 5.30 9.19 -12.72
CA ARG A 18 5.53 7.83 -13.22
C ARG A 18 4.96 6.72 -12.34
N ILE A 19 4.45 7.05 -11.15
CA ILE A 19 3.92 6.05 -10.21
C ILE A 19 2.50 5.66 -10.60
N GLU A 20 2.32 4.39 -10.94
CA GLU A 20 1.01 3.79 -11.22
C GLU A 20 0.44 3.20 -9.93
N ILE A 21 -0.71 3.68 -9.46
CA ILE A 21 -1.46 3.07 -8.36
C ILE A 21 -2.63 2.29 -8.96
N ARG A 22 -2.72 0.99 -8.67
CA ARG A 22 -3.82 0.15 -9.18
C ARG A 22 -4.28 -0.90 -8.19
N HIS A 23 -5.52 -1.33 -8.35
CA HIS A 23 -6.01 -2.57 -7.73
C HIS A 23 -5.27 -3.76 -8.32
N TRP A 24 -4.85 -4.68 -7.47
CA TRP A 24 -4.00 -5.80 -7.88
C TRP A 24 -4.48 -7.12 -7.27
N LYS A 25 -5.01 -8.01 -8.12
CA LYS A 25 -5.54 -9.30 -7.67
C LYS A 25 -4.45 -10.33 -7.31
N MET A 26 -3.20 -10.10 -7.73
CA MET A 26 -2.02 -10.96 -7.56
C MET A 26 -2.26 -12.45 -7.89
N ASN A 27 -1.71 -12.91 -9.01
CA ASN A 27 -1.48 -14.32 -9.26
C ASN A 27 -0.41 -14.90 -8.31
N LYS A 28 -0.07 -16.18 -8.46
CA LYS A 28 0.85 -16.87 -7.54
C LYS A 28 2.28 -16.31 -7.59
N GLU A 29 2.78 -15.98 -8.78
CA GLU A 29 4.10 -15.38 -8.96
C GLU A 29 4.15 -13.97 -8.37
N GLU A 30 3.10 -13.19 -8.59
CA GLU A 30 2.92 -11.82 -8.10
C GLU A 30 2.83 -11.75 -6.57
N GLN A 31 2.22 -12.75 -5.92
CA GLN A 31 2.21 -12.87 -4.45
C GLN A 31 3.64 -12.97 -3.88
N ASN A 32 4.53 -13.73 -4.53
CA ASN A 32 5.92 -13.82 -4.08
C ASN A 32 6.65 -12.48 -4.25
N GLN A 33 6.40 -11.76 -5.34
CA GLN A 33 6.97 -10.43 -5.56
C GLN A 33 6.54 -9.44 -4.47
N TYR A 34 5.25 -9.46 -4.11
CA TYR A 34 4.70 -8.63 -3.04
C TYR A 34 5.37 -8.96 -1.70
N LEU A 35 5.38 -10.24 -1.32
CA LEU A 35 5.95 -10.69 -0.05
C LEU A 35 7.46 -10.44 0.05
N GLN A 36 8.19 -10.54 -1.06
CA GLN A 36 9.61 -10.20 -1.08
C GLN A 36 9.80 -8.70 -0.79
N THR A 37 9.00 -7.84 -1.42
CA THR A 37 9.05 -6.40 -1.21
C THR A 37 8.64 -6.01 0.22
N GLU A 38 7.55 -6.59 0.74
CA GLU A 38 7.07 -6.37 2.10
C GLU A 38 8.11 -6.79 3.14
N LYS A 39 8.77 -7.93 2.93
CA LYS A 39 9.85 -8.42 3.79
C LYS A 39 11.07 -7.51 3.82
N GLU A 40 11.40 -6.84 2.71
CA GLU A 40 12.48 -5.82 2.70
C GLU A 40 12.13 -4.63 3.60
N ILE A 41 10.84 -4.31 3.74
CA ILE A 41 10.34 -3.19 4.54
C ILE A 41 10.16 -3.58 6.01
N TRP A 42 9.73 -4.81 6.29
CA TRP A 42 9.52 -5.35 7.64
C TRP A 42 10.25 -6.69 7.84
N PRO A 43 11.60 -6.67 7.92
CA PRO A 43 12.39 -7.90 8.03
C PRO A 43 12.13 -8.69 9.32
N ASP A 44 11.76 -8.00 10.40
CA ASP A 44 11.53 -8.61 11.71
C ASP A 44 10.14 -9.26 11.85
N ASN A 45 9.19 -8.87 11.00
CA ASN A 45 7.81 -9.36 11.08
C ASN A 45 7.12 -9.45 9.71
N PRO A 46 7.71 -10.18 8.75
CA PRO A 46 7.16 -10.27 7.40
C PRO A 46 5.75 -10.89 7.42
N LEU A 47 4.89 -10.46 6.50
CA LEU A 47 3.52 -10.94 6.37
C LEU A 47 3.46 -12.46 6.17
N GLY A 48 4.28 -12.95 5.24
CA GLY A 48 4.34 -14.36 4.85
C GLY A 48 3.15 -14.84 4.01
N MET A 49 3.32 -15.97 3.33
CA MET A 49 2.33 -16.51 2.38
C MET A 49 1.02 -16.91 3.07
N GLU A 50 1.09 -17.51 4.26
CA GLU A 50 -0.09 -17.98 4.99
C GLU A 50 -1.06 -16.83 5.31
N ARG A 51 -0.57 -15.74 5.91
CA ARG A 51 -1.39 -14.58 6.25
C ARG A 51 -1.88 -13.83 5.01
N LEU A 52 -1.07 -13.76 3.95
CA LEU A 52 -1.52 -13.19 2.68
C LEU A 52 -2.71 -13.97 2.10
N LEU A 53 -2.67 -15.30 2.15
CA LEU A 53 -3.80 -16.13 1.70
C LEU A 53 -5.02 -15.99 2.60
N GLU A 54 -4.81 -15.83 3.91
CA GLU A 54 -5.88 -15.51 4.86
C GLU A 54 -6.58 -14.19 4.49
N PHE A 55 -5.82 -13.12 4.25
CA PHE A 55 -6.36 -11.82 3.84
C PHE A 55 -7.13 -11.92 2.53
N LYS A 56 -6.57 -12.61 1.52
CA LYS A 56 -7.24 -12.84 0.23
C LYS A 56 -8.57 -13.60 0.35
N GLY A 57 -8.77 -14.34 1.43
CA GLY A 57 -10.01 -15.03 1.75
C GLY A 57 -11.08 -14.14 2.39
N LYS A 58 -10.73 -12.92 2.84
CA LYS A 58 -11.67 -11.98 3.46
C LYS A 58 -12.67 -11.44 2.42
N PRO A 59 -13.93 -11.17 2.80
CA PRO A 59 -14.89 -10.57 1.90
C PRO A 59 -14.42 -9.21 1.41
N ASN A 60 -14.71 -8.88 0.15
CA ASN A 60 -14.31 -7.62 -0.45
C ASN A 60 -12.81 -7.32 -0.33
N TRP A 61 -11.96 -8.36 -0.26
CA TRP A 61 -10.51 -8.14 -0.24
C TRP A 61 -10.02 -7.50 -1.54
N THR A 62 -9.18 -6.48 -1.39
CA THR A 62 -8.35 -5.92 -2.45
C THR A 62 -6.96 -5.59 -1.93
N ALA A 63 -5.96 -5.72 -2.78
CA ALA A 63 -4.71 -4.97 -2.64
C ALA A 63 -4.73 -3.78 -3.61
N ILE A 64 -4.20 -2.66 -3.17
CA ILE A 64 -3.94 -1.47 -3.99
C ILE A 64 -2.44 -1.22 -3.89
N THR A 65 -1.76 -1.21 -5.03
CA THR A 65 -0.30 -1.25 -5.07
C THR A 65 0.22 -0.15 -5.98
N ALA A 66 1.25 0.54 -5.51
CA ALA A 66 1.99 1.56 -6.24
C ALA A 66 3.21 0.94 -6.93
N PHE A 67 3.35 1.22 -8.22
CA PHE A 67 4.42 0.71 -9.06
C PHE A 67 5.22 1.85 -9.67
N ASP A 68 6.55 1.72 -9.65
CA ASP A 68 7.46 2.44 -10.54
C ASP A 68 7.90 1.48 -11.64
N GLY A 69 7.23 1.53 -12.80
CA GLY A 69 7.38 0.50 -13.84
C GLY A 69 6.95 -0.89 -13.35
N LYS A 70 7.90 -1.78 -13.07
CA LYS A 70 7.62 -3.14 -12.55
C LYS A 70 7.89 -3.26 -11.05
N ASP A 71 8.51 -2.26 -10.45
CA ASP A 71 8.93 -2.31 -9.05
C ASP A 71 7.79 -1.87 -8.14
N ILE A 72 7.48 -2.69 -7.14
CA ILE A 72 6.55 -2.30 -6.09
C ILE A 72 7.25 -1.27 -5.21
N VAL A 73 6.63 -0.10 -5.05
CA VAL A 73 7.15 1.01 -4.23
C VAL A 73 6.26 1.34 -3.03
N GLY A 74 5.04 0.80 -3.01
CA GLY A 74 4.13 0.88 -1.87
C GLY A 74 2.91 0.00 -2.07
N GLY A 75 2.23 -0.31 -0.98
CA GLY A 75 1.06 -1.19 -0.98
C GLY A 75 0.14 -0.90 0.19
N ILE A 76 -1.12 -1.27 0.04
CA ILE A 76 -2.15 -1.29 1.08
C ILE A 76 -3.13 -2.41 0.74
N MET A 77 -3.67 -3.06 1.77
CA MET A 77 -4.78 -3.99 1.63
C MET A 77 -6.01 -3.45 2.34
N ALA A 78 -7.18 -3.79 1.79
CA ALA A 78 -8.46 -3.46 2.39
C ALA A 78 -9.45 -4.61 2.21
N TRP A 79 -10.31 -4.84 3.21
CA TRP A 79 -11.37 -5.84 3.18
C TRP A 79 -12.49 -5.49 4.15
N GLU A 80 -13.55 -6.29 4.15
CA GLU A 80 -14.66 -6.22 5.11
C GLU A 80 -14.35 -7.08 6.34
N ASP A 81 -14.52 -6.50 7.53
CA ASP A 81 -14.47 -7.28 8.77
C ASP A 81 -15.70 -8.21 8.87
N LEU A 82 -15.49 -9.44 9.33
CA LEU A 82 -16.56 -10.44 9.45
C LEU A 82 -17.33 -10.35 10.78
N GLU A 83 -16.72 -9.75 11.80
CA GLU A 83 -17.22 -9.64 13.16
C GLU A 83 -17.83 -8.25 13.42
N GLU A 84 -17.27 -7.21 12.79
CA GLU A 84 -17.72 -5.82 12.92
C GLU A 84 -18.19 -5.23 11.57
N PRO A 85 -19.19 -4.33 11.55
CA PRO A 85 -19.67 -3.70 10.31
C PRO A 85 -18.74 -2.58 9.82
N VAL A 86 -17.43 -2.82 9.80
CA VAL A 86 -16.38 -1.86 9.46
C VAL A 86 -15.48 -2.40 8.35
N GLY A 87 -14.89 -1.49 7.58
CA GLY A 87 -13.83 -1.85 6.65
C GLY A 87 -12.48 -1.96 7.38
N VAL A 88 -11.63 -2.90 6.99
CA VAL A 88 -10.27 -3.03 7.51
C VAL A 88 -9.27 -2.48 6.51
N ILE A 89 -8.27 -1.78 7.01
CA ILE A 89 -7.04 -1.46 6.28
C ILE A 89 -5.86 -2.09 6.99
N GLU A 90 -5.03 -2.81 6.24
CA GLU A 90 -3.80 -3.42 6.76
C GLU A 90 -2.68 -3.36 5.72
N ASP A 91 -1.46 -3.61 6.20
CA ASP A 91 -0.25 -3.75 5.37
C ASP A 91 0.07 -2.50 4.53
N LEU A 92 -0.14 -1.31 5.11
CA LEU A 92 0.21 -0.04 4.46
C LEU A 92 1.72 0.22 4.56
N PHE A 93 2.41 0.11 3.42
CA PHE A 93 3.83 0.42 3.31
C PHE A 93 4.19 1.32 2.14
N VAL A 94 5.32 1.99 2.31
CA VAL A 94 6.05 2.69 1.26
C VAL A 94 7.54 2.42 1.42
N LYS A 95 8.22 2.07 0.33
CA LYS A 95 9.70 1.92 0.29
C LYS A 95 10.34 3.22 0.76
N GLU A 96 11.43 3.12 1.52
CA GLU A 96 12.06 4.28 2.18
C GLU A 96 12.38 5.43 1.22
N THR A 97 12.91 5.12 0.03
CA THR A 97 13.23 6.11 -1.02
C THR A 97 12.00 6.84 -1.60
N TYR A 98 10.79 6.38 -1.28
CA TYR A 98 9.51 6.95 -1.73
C TYR A 98 8.68 7.55 -0.56
N ARG A 99 9.23 7.64 0.65
CA ARG A 99 8.56 8.27 1.81
C ARG A 99 8.66 9.79 1.77
N LYS A 100 7.77 10.48 2.50
CA LYS A 100 7.63 11.96 2.49
C LYS A 100 7.25 12.55 1.13
N LEU A 101 6.79 11.68 0.22
CA LEU A 101 6.34 12.03 -1.12
C LEU A 101 4.81 12.04 -1.24
N GLY A 102 4.08 11.89 -0.14
CA GLY A 102 2.62 11.77 -0.15
C GLY A 102 2.08 10.43 -0.65
N LEU A 103 2.92 9.48 -1.06
CA LEU A 103 2.49 8.18 -1.60
C LEU A 103 1.68 7.36 -0.58
N GLY A 104 2.10 7.35 0.68
CA GLY A 104 1.36 6.66 1.75
C GLY A 104 -0.05 7.22 1.93
N ARG A 105 -0.20 8.55 1.86
CA ARG A 105 -1.49 9.22 1.91
C ARG A 105 -2.36 8.88 0.71
N ASN A 106 -1.79 8.80 -0.49
CA ASN A 106 -2.52 8.42 -1.70
C ASN A 106 -3.02 6.97 -1.64
N LEU A 107 -2.18 6.05 -1.15
CA LEU A 107 -2.56 4.65 -0.94
C LEU A 107 -3.68 4.54 0.10
N LEU A 108 -3.54 5.19 1.26
CA LEU A 108 -4.58 5.24 2.29
C LEU A 108 -5.90 5.78 1.74
N THR A 109 -5.85 6.91 1.02
CA THR A 109 -7.04 7.51 0.40
C THR A 109 -7.68 6.56 -0.60
N SER A 110 -6.89 5.80 -1.37
CA SER A 110 -7.38 4.81 -2.32
C SER A 110 -8.07 3.64 -1.60
N GLY A 111 -7.49 3.12 -0.52
CA GLY A 111 -8.09 2.07 0.31
C GLY A 111 -9.40 2.51 0.94
N LEU A 112 -9.44 3.71 1.52
CA LEU A 112 -10.66 4.29 2.10
C LEU A 112 -11.74 4.50 1.04
N THR A 113 -11.38 5.02 -0.14
CA THR A 113 -12.31 5.21 -1.27
C THR A 113 -12.89 3.88 -1.72
N TYR A 114 -12.07 2.83 -1.77
CA TYR A 114 -12.54 1.49 -2.08
C TYR A 114 -13.55 0.98 -1.05
N LEU A 115 -13.22 1.05 0.24
CA LEU A 115 -14.13 0.62 1.32
C LEU A 115 -15.47 1.37 1.29
N GLN A 116 -15.43 2.67 1.02
CA GLN A 116 -16.64 3.48 0.81
C GLN A 116 -17.45 2.99 -0.40
N SER A 117 -16.80 2.64 -1.50
CA SER A 117 -17.47 2.16 -2.72
C SER A 117 -18.18 0.82 -2.53
N VAL A 118 -17.73 -0.01 -1.59
CA VAL A 118 -18.36 -1.29 -1.24
C VAL A 118 -19.29 -1.18 -0.02
N GLY A 119 -19.50 0.03 0.51
CA GLY A 119 -20.60 0.34 1.45
C GLY A 119 -20.19 0.72 2.87
N PHE A 120 -18.90 0.78 3.20
CA PHE A 120 -18.44 1.09 4.55
C PHE A 120 -18.31 2.60 4.80
N LYS A 121 -18.80 3.05 5.96
CA LYS A 121 -18.68 4.45 6.43
C LYS A 121 -17.64 4.63 7.52
N GLU A 122 -17.28 3.53 8.18
CA GLU A 122 -16.31 3.46 9.27
C GLU A 122 -15.27 2.39 8.92
N MET A 123 -14.08 2.54 9.49
CA MET A 123 -12.97 1.61 9.28
C MET A 123 -12.26 1.31 10.60
N SER A 124 -11.56 0.19 10.63
CA SER A 124 -10.61 -0.22 11.66
C SER A 124 -9.21 -0.31 11.05
N GLU A 125 -8.23 0.21 11.78
CA GLU A 125 -6.81 0.04 11.49
C GLU A 125 -6.31 -1.14 12.33
N GLU A 126 -6.17 -2.31 11.73
CA GLU A 126 -5.91 -3.50 12.54
C GLU A 126 -4.45 -3.65 12.94
N LYS A 127 -3.47 -3.42 12.05
CA LYS A 127 -2.02 -3.43 12.37
C LYS A 127 -1.18 -3.03 11.14
N ARG A 128 0.04 -2.50 11.37
CA ARG A 128 1.14 -2.27 10.39
C ARG A 128 0.98 -1.08 9.42
N PHE A 129 1.38 0.08 9.93
CA PHE A 129 1.69 1.25 9.14
C PHE A 129 3.20 1.50 9.21
N ASN A 130 3.86 1.67 8.05
CA ASN A 130 5.26 2.13 7.99
C ASN A 130 5.36 3.32 7.06
N ILE A 131 4.62 4.37 7.42
CA ILE A 131 4.53 5.60 6.67
C ILE A 131 4.98 6.77 7.56
N GLU A 132 5.85 7.62 7.01
CA GLU A 132 6.05 8.98 7.50
C GLU A 132 5.23 9.88 6.57
N LEU A 133 4.17 10.48 7.12
CA LEU A 133 3.29 11.41 6.42
C LEU A 133 3.99 12.75 6.14
#